data_AF-A0A656GH75-F1
#
_entry.id   AF-A0A656GH75-F1
#
_cell.length_a   1.000
_cell.length_b   1.000
_cell.length_c   1.000
_cell.angle_alpha   90.00
_cell.angle_beta   90.00
_cell.angle_gamma   90.00
#
_symmetry.space_group_name_H-M   'P 1'
#
loop_
_entity.id
_entity.type
_entity.pdbx_description
1 polymer ?
#
loop_
_entity_poly.entity_id
_entity_poly.type
_entity_poly.pdbx_seq_one_letter_code
_entity_poly.pdbx_strand_id
1 'polypeptide(L)'
;PPATFPGKRWATEASSSSEDAVLVFCPAPTASVADEAAWRLLAHVSQALFYQRLRVELQLGYAVFSGIRQINGRTGLLFGVQSPSCDAGQLFQHIETFIGRLPERVRDADVSEQIKALSAQFEPSSMPDQQQADMQWQAHLAGHQGSHSQALQRALSNLDTHSLLTATEQLTNATGGWLIVANRPAKAAIPLSLPER
;
A
#
# COMPACT_ATOMS: atom_id res chain seq x y z
N PRO A 1 14.88 6.24 11.00
CA PRO A 1 13.56 5.96 10.36
C PRO A 1 12.44 6.12 11.40
N PRO A 2 11.24 6.58 11.04
CA PRO A 2 10.13 6.74 11.98
C PRO A 2 9.63 5.37 12.47
N ALA A 3 9.17 5.28 13.71
CA ALA A 3 8.72 4.02 14.31
C ALA A 3 7.52 3.38 13.56
N THR A 4 7.53 2.06 13.43
CA THR A 4 6.37 1.26 13.03
C THR A 4 5.48 1.02 14.24
N PHE A 5 4.17 1.01 14.01
CA PHE A 5 3.18 0.75 15.05
C PHE A 5 2.27 -0.36 14.54
N PRO A 6 2.54 -1.64 14.89
CA PRO A 6 1.74 -2.77 14.44
C PRO A 6 0.25 -2.58 14.74
N GLY A 7 -0.59 -3.19 13.91
CA GLY A 7 -2.04 -3.09 14.04
C GLY A 7 -2.65 -1.90 13.27
N LYS A 8 -3.93 -1.62 13.54
CA LYS A 8 -4.74 -0.67 12.77
C LYS A 8 -5.04 0.57 13.61
N ARG A 9 -4.76 1.75 13.06
CA ARG A 9 -4.96 3.04 13.73
C ARG A 9 -5.87 3.92 12.89
N TRP A 10 -6.92 4.42 13.50
CA TRP A 10 -7.84 5.36 12.88
C TRP A 10 -7.47 6.80 13.21
N ALA A 11 -7.61 7.68 12.23
CA ALA A 11 -7.56 9.12 12.34
C ALA A 11 -8.70 9.72 11.53
N THR A 12 -9.12 10.92 11.91
CA THR A 12 -10.16 11.65 11.20
C THR A 12 -9.62 13.01 10.78
N GLU A 13 -9.74 13.32 9.50
CA GLU A 13 -9.33 14.59 8.91
C GLU A 13 -10.53 15.21 8.20
N ALA A 14 -11.12 16.25 8.78
CA ALA A 14 -12.38 16.81 8.28
C ALA A 14 -12.24 17.32 6.84
N SER A 15 -13.27 17.06 6.02
CA SER A 15 -13.39 17.55 4.66
C SER A 15 -14.71 18.30 4.47
N SER A 16 -14.72 19.29 3.57
CA SER A 16 -15.93 19.99 3.13
C SER A 16 -16.78 19.18 2.15
N SER A 17 -16.29 18.03 1.65
CA SER A 17 -17.08 17.12 0.80
C SER A 17 -18.31 16.61 1.55
N SER A 18 -19.42 16.40 0.85
CA SER A 18 -20.62 15.73 1.35
C SER A 18 -20.52 14.19 1.27
N GLU A 19 -19.52 13.67 0.59
CA GLU A 19 -19.27 12.23 0.40
C GLU A 19 -18.32 11.69 1.47
N ASP A 20 -18.42 10.40 1.78
CA ASP A 20 -17.49 9.72 2.70
C ASP A 20 -16.25 9.26 1.93
N ALA A 21 -15.07 9.39 2.55
CA ALA A 21 -13.80 9.02 1.96
C ALA A 21 -12.87 8.39 2.99
N VAL A 22 -12.11 7.40 2.56
CA VAL A 22 -11.12 6.68 3.37
C VAL A 22 -9.81 6.54 2.61
N LEU A 23 -8.71 6.80 3.31
CA LEU A 23 -7.36 6.45 2.93
C LEU A 23 -6.82 5.39 3.89
N VAL A 24 -6.18 4.35 3.36
CA VAL A 24 -5.49 3.33 4.15
C VAL A 24 -4.05 3.27 3.70
N PHE A 25 -3.13 3.73 4.55
CA PHE A 25 -1.70 3.63 4.33
C PHE A 25 -1.12 2.43 5.11
N CYS A 26 -0.54 1.48 4.37
CA CYS A 26 0.06 0.26 4.88
C CYS A 26 1.57 0.30 4.61
N PRO A 27 2.38 0.88 5.52
CA PRO A 27 3.84 0.86 5.43
C PRO A 27 4.42 -0.55 5.34
N ALA A 28 5.56 -0.66 4.67
CA ALA A 28 6.45 -1.82 4.75
C ALA A 28 6.86 -2.07 6.22
N PRO A 29 7.09 -3.34 6.61
CA PRO A 29 7.39 -3.70 8.00
C PRO A 29 8.73 -3.14 8.47
N THR A 30 9.70 -2.99 7.55
CA THR A 30 10.98 -2.33 7.84
C THR A 30 11.36 -1.36 6.72
N ALA A 31 12.44 -0.60 6.95
CA ALA A 31 13.04 0.26 5.94
C ALA A 31 14.07 -0.51 5.07
N SER A 32 14.03 -1.84 5.02
CA SER A 32 14.94 -2.60 4.17
C SER A 32 14.58 -2.44 2.69
N VAL A 33 15.59 -2.49 1.82
CA VAL A 33 15.38 -2.44 0.36
C VAL A 33 14.61 -3.66 -0.14
N ALA A 34 14.72 -4.80 0.56
CA ALA A 34 13.96 -6.00 0.25
C ALA A 34 12.45 -5.80 0.50
N ASP A 35 12.08 -5.21 1.65
CA ASP A 35 10.68 -4.90 1.93
C ASP A 35 10.15 -3.81 1.00
N GLU A 36 10.97 -2.81 0.64
CA GLU A 36 10.60 -1.81 -0.37
C GLU A 36 10.31 -2.47 -1.73
N ALA A 37 11.17 -3.38 -2.19
CA ALA A 37 10.98 -4.11 -3.45
C ALA A 37 9.68 -4.93 -3.42
N ALA A 38 9.45 -5.67 -2.34
CA ALA A 38 8.24 -6.48 -2.16
C ALA A 38 6.98 -5.60 -2.15
N TRP A 39 6.99 -4.46 -1.44
CA TRP A 39 5.87 -3.52 -1.42
C TRP A 39 5.61 -2.87 -2.77
N ARG A 40 6.66 -2.51 -3.52
CA ARG A 40 6.51 -1.98 -4.89
C ARG A 40 5.91 -3.03 -5.82
N LEU A 41 6.33 -4.29 -5.72
CA LEU A 41 5.75 -5.37 -6.50
C LEU A 41 4.30 -5.65 -6.12
N LEU A 42 3.96 -5.66 -4.83
CA LEU A 42 2.56 -5.75 -4.38
C LEU A 42 1.71 -4.60 -4.93
N ALA A 43 2.24 -3.38 -4.93
CA ALA A 43 1.53 -2.23 -5.51
C ALA A 43 1.24 -2.45 -6.99
N HIS A 44 2.26 -2.91 -7.74
CA HIS A 44 2.16 -3.17 -9.17
C HIS A 44 1.08 -4.22 -9.50
N VAL A 45 1.09 -5.34 -8.78
CA VAL A 45 0.12 -6.44 -8.99
C VAL A 45 -1.29 -6.05 -8.52
N SER A 46 -1.41 -5.31 -7.42
CA SER A 46 -2.71 -4.99 -6.82
C SER A 46 -3.45 -3.86 -7.52
N GLN A 47 -2.75 -2.95 -8.22
CA GLN A 47 -3.35 -1.71 -8.71
C GLN A 47 -4.56 -1.92 -9.62
N ALA A 48 -4.39 -2.73 -10.67
CA ALA A 48 -5.46 -3.01 -11.62
C ALA A 48 -6.62 -3.79 -10.97
N LEU A 49 -6.29 -4.76 -10.11
CA LEU A 49 -7.27 -5.59 -9.40
C LEU A 49 -8.12 -4.77 -8.43
N PHE A 50 -7.50 -3.82 -7.72
CA PHE A 50 -8.19 -2.92 -6.80
C PHE A 50 -9.18 -2.04 -7.54
N TYR A 51 -8.74 -1.45 -8.65
CA TYR A 51 -9.61 -0.62 -9.47
C TYR A 51 -10.78 -1.43 -10.06
N GLN A 52 -10.49 -2.58 -10.65
CA GLN A 52 -11.53 -3.47 -11.19
C GLN A 52 -12.55 -3.83 -10.11
N ARG A 53 -12.10 -4.24 -8.91
CA ARG A 53 -13.01 -4.66 -7.86
C ARG A 53 -13.85 -3.52 -7.30
N LEU A 54 -13.24 -2.40 -6.93
CA LEU A 54 -13.95 -1.34 -6.19
C LEU A 54 -14.66 -0.34 -7.11
N ARG A 55 -14.07 0.00 -8.25
CA ARG A 55 -14.66 0.96 -9.20
C ARG A 55 -15.62 0.31 -10.17
N VAL A 56 -15.26 -0.85 -10.73
CA VAL A 56 -16.05 -1.48 -11.81
C VAL A 56 -17.11 -2.43 -11.23
N GLU A 57 -16.72 -3.38 -10.40
CA GLU A 57 -17.64 -4.43 -9.91
C GLU A 57 -18.54 -3.92 -8.77
N LEU A 58 -17.98 -3.26 -7.76
CA LEU A 58 -18.74 -2.76 -6.61
C LEU A 58 -19.30 -1.34 -6.81
N GLN A 59 -18.83 -0.63 -7.85
CA GLN A 59 -19.29 0.72 -8.20
C GLN A 59 -19.27 1.72 -7.03
N LEU A 60 -18.29 1.60 -6.13
CA LEU A 60 -18.31 2.31 -4.84
C LEU A 60 -18.11 3.81 -4.96
N GLY A 61 -17.55 4.34 -6.04
CA GLY A 61 -17.50 5.78 -6.22
C GLY A 61 -16.57 6.24 -7.32
N TYR A 62 -16.48 7.56 -7.49
CA TYR A 62 -15.80 8.21 -8.61
C TYR A 62 -14.28 8.25 -8.48
N ALA A 63 -13.76 8.23 -7.25
CA ALA A 63 -12.34 8.22 -6.95
C ALA A 63 -11.96 6.92 -6.22
N VAL A 64 -11.31 6.02 -6.95
CA VAL A 64 -10.71 4.80 -6.43
C VAL A 64 -9.25 4.80 -6.87
N PHE A 65 -8.32 4.74 -5.94
CA PHE A 65 -6.91 4.69 -6.25
C PHE A 65 -6.16 3.73 -5.34
N SER A 66 -5.12 3.12 -5.89
CA SER A 66 -4.14 2.36 -5.13
C SER A 66 -2.76 2.55 -5.74
N GLY A 67 -1.73 2.39 -4.92
CA GLY A 67 -0.36 2.40 -5.41
C GLY A 67 0.67 2.57 -4.31
N ILE A 68 1.94 2.62 -4.71
CA ILE A 68 3.04 2.85 -3.79
C ILE A 68 3.14 4.33 -3.41
N ARG A 69 3.47 4.61 -2.15
CA ARG A 69 3.83 5.94 -1.66
C ARG A 69 5.06 5.87 -0.77
N GLN A 70 5.86 6.92 -0.82
CA GLN A 70 6.97 7.14 0.10
C GLN A 70 6.71 8.43 0.86
N ILE A 71 6.62 8.35 2.18
CA ILE A 71 6.33 9.50 3.06
C ILE A 71 7.42 9.56 4.11
N ASN A 72 8.23 10.61 4.08
CA ASN A 72 9.38 10.79 4.98
C ASN A 72 10.31 9.56 5.04
N GLY A 73 10.67 9.01 3.88
CA GLY A 73 11.51 7.83 3.76
C GLY A 73 10.82 6.50 4.07
N ARG A 74 9.49 6.51 4.34
CA ARG A 74 8.72 5.27 4.57
C ARG A 74 7.97 4.85 3.33
N THR A 75 8.35 3.71 2.78
CA THR A 75 7.62 3.03 1.72
C THR A 75 6.35 2.39 2.27
N GLY A 76 5.22 2.54 1.57
CA GLY A 76 3.97 1.87 1.91
C GLY A 76 2.97 1.84 0.77
N LEU A 77 2.01 0.92 0.85
CA LEU A 77 0.85 0.89 -0.02
C LEU A 77 -0.16 1.93 0.45
N LEU A 78 -0.73 2.69 -0.47
CA LEU A 78 -1.83 3.59 -0.19
C LEU A 78 -3.05 3.14 -0.99
N PHE A 79 -4.15 2.92 -0.30
CA PHE A 79 -5.47 2.68 -0.89
C PHE A 79 -6.36 3.86 -0.57
N GLY A 80 -7.18 4.30 -1.52
CA GLY A 80 -8.10 5.40 -1.32
C GLY A 80 -9.40 5.20 -2.07
N VAL A 81 -10.51 5.48 -1.39
CA VAL A 81 -11.86 5.37 -1.94
C VAL A 81 -12.70 6.51 -1.41
N GLN A 82 -13.44 7.16 -2.30
CA GLN A 82 -14.49 8.12 -1.97
C GLN A 82 -15.80 7.69 -2.59
N SER A 83 -16.88 7.74 -1.81
CA SER A 83 -18.20 7.23 -2.18
C SER A 83 -19.34 8.14 -1.73
N PRO A 84 -20.36 8.35 -2.58
CA PRO A 84 -21.60 9.00 -2.17
C PRO A 84 -22.56 8.07 -1.41
N SER A 85 -22.34 6.75 -1.43
CA SER A 85 -23.31 5.74 -0.99
C SER A 85 -22.84 4.85 0.17
N CYS A 86 -21.54 4.80 0.46
CA CYS A 86 -20.99 4.02 1.56
C CYS A 86 -20.35 4.93 2.61
N ASP A 87 -20.53 4.61 3.88
CA ASP A 87 -19.83 5.29 4.97
C ASP A 87 -18.37 4.83 5.11
N ALA A 88 -17.57 5.58 5.89
CA ALA A 88 -16.16 5.28 6.09
C ALA A 88 -15.88 3.86 6.61
N GLY A 89 -16.76 3.28 7.44
CA GLY A 89 -16.59 1.92 7.94
C GLY A 89 -16.74 0.89 6.83
N GLN A 90 -17.78 1.03 6.01
CA GLN A 90 -18.03 0.18 4.85
C GLN A 90 -16.90 0.27 3.81
N LEU A 91 -16.43 1.50 3.53
CA LEU A 91 -15.30 1.71 2.62
C LEU A 91 -14.03 1.00 3.11
N PHE A 92 -13.72 1.13 4.40
CA PHE A 92 -12.59 0.42 4.98
C PHE A 92 -12.77 -1.11 4.88
N GLN A 93 -13.96 -1.64 5.15
CA GLN A 93 -14.23 -3.07 5.05
C GLN A 93 -14.02 -3.61 3.62
N HIS A 94 -14.37 -2.84 2.59
CA HIS A 94 -14.09 -3.21 1.20
C HIS A 94 -12.59 -3.25 0.89
N ILE A 95 -11.82 -2.28 1.40
CA ILE A 95 -10.35 -2.26 1.25
C ILE A 95 -9.73 -3.44 1.99
N GLU A 96 -10.15 -3.69 3.23
CA GLU A 96 -9.66 -4.80 4.05
C GLU A 96 -9.97 -6.16 3.42
N THR A 97 -11.19 -6.33 2.90
CA THR A 97 -11.59 -7.54 2.18
C THR A 97 -10.76 -7.74 0.91
N PHE A 98 -10.46 -6.66 0.18
CA PHE A 98 -9.57 -6.73 -0.97
C PHE A 98 -8.17 -7.18 -0.57
N ILE A 99 -7.58 -6.58 0.46
CA ILE A 99 -6.25 -6.93 0.96
C ILE A 99 -6.20 -8.40 1.38
N GLY A 100 -7.21 -8.89 2.10
CA GLY A 100 -7.30 -10.29 2.53
C GLY A 100 -7.38 -11.30 1.38
N ARG A 101 -7.74 -10.87 0.17
CA ARG A 101 -7.78 -11.72 -1.04
C ARG A 101 -6.50 -11.65 -1.88
N LEU A 102 -5.57 -10.75 -1.56
CA LEU A 102 -4.30 -10.64 -2.30
C LEU A 102 -3.47 -11.93 -2.32
N PRO A 103 -3.39 -12.75 -1.24
CA PRO A 103 -2.63 -13.99 -1.29
C PRO A 103 -3.10 -14.93 -2.41
N GLU A 104 -4.41 -15.05 -2.63
CA GLU A 104 -4.97 -15.86 -3.72
C GLU A 104 -4.58 -15.28 -5.09
N ARG A 105 -4.72 -13.96 -5.26
CA ARG A 105 -4.36 -13.27 -6.51
C ARG A 105 -2.88 -13.37 -6.85
N VAL A 106 -2.02 -13.37 -5.85
CA VAL A 106 -0.57 -13.55 -6.03
C VAL A 106 -0.24 -14.97 -6.47
N ARG A 107 -0.96 -15.99 -5.99
CA ARG A 107 -0.75 -17.38 -6.45
C ARG A 107 -1.12 -17.56 -7.93
N ASP A 108 -2.12 -16.83 -8.40
CA ASP A 108 -2.61 -16.90 -9.78
C ASP A 108 -1.79 -16.04 -10.75
N ALA A 109 -0.94 -15.14 -10.24
CA ALA A 109 -0.17 -14.20 -11.06
C ALA A 109 1.16 -14.80 -11.56
N ASP A 110 1.57 -14.43 -12.78
CA ASP A 110 2.94 -14.64 -13.23
C ASP A 110 3.87 -13.61 -12.59
N VAL A 111 4.32 -13.91 -11.37
CA VAL A 111 5.19 -13.01 -10.58
C VAL A 111 6.48 -12.66 -11.34
N SER A 112 7.00 -13.57 -12.17
CA SER A 112 8.23 -13.30 -12.94
C SER A 112 8.00 -12.25 -14.03
N GLU A 113 6.85 -12.29 -14.70
CA GLU A 113 6.45 -11.25 -15.65
C GLU A 113 6.26 -9.91 -14.95
N GLN A 114 5.59 -9.90 -13.79
CA GLN A 114 5.35 -8.68 -13.01
C GLN A 114 6.66 -8.05 -12.50
N ILE A 115 7.65 -8.85 -12.10
CA ILE A 115 8.99 -8.37 -11.74
C ILE A 115 9.66 -7.69 -12.95
N LYS A 116 9.60 -8.30 -14.14
CA LYS A 116 10.17 -7.72 -15.36
C LYS A 116 9.50 -6.39 -15.72
N ALA A 117 8.16 -6.37 -15.72
CA ALA A 117 7.37 -5.19 -16.04
C ALA A 117 7.64 -4.02 -15.06
N LEU A 118 7.75 -4.33 -13.76
CA LEU A 118 8.10 -3.34 -12.75
C LEU A 118 9.55 -2.87 -12.88
N SER A 119 10.50 -3.79 -13.10
CA SER A 119 11.93 -3.45 -13.22
C SER A 119 12.22 -2.51 -14.39
N ALA A 120 11.53 -2.69 -15.52
CA ALA A 120 11.65 -1.81 -16.69
C ALA A 120 11.28 -0.35 -16.40
N GLN A 121 10.41 -0.09 -15.41
CA GLN A 121 10.05 1.27 -14.99
C GLN A 121 11.19 1.98 -14.24
N PHE A 122 12.19 1.24 -13.76
CA PHE A 122 13.35 1.77 -13.06
C PHE A 122 14.59 1.89 -13.95
N GLU A 123 14.47 1.65 -15.25
CA GLU A 123 15.56 1.91 -16.19
C GLU A 123 15.80 3.43 -16.32
N PRO A 124 17.06 3.91 -16.30
CA PRO A 124 17.36 5.34 -16.38
C PRO A 124 16.77 6.04 -17.62
N SER A 125 16.67 5.32 -18.74
CA SER A 125 16.06 5.81 -19.99
C SER A 125 14.55 6.00 -19.91
N SER A 126 13.90 5.34 -18.95
CA SER A 126 12.45 5.31 -18.78
C SER A 126 11.96 6.23 -17.65
N MET A 127 12.88 6.82 -16.87
CA MET A 127 12.54 7.58 -15.67
C MET A 127 12.92 9.07 -15.79
N PRO A 128 11.96 10.00 -15.69
CA PRO A 128 12.25 11.44 -15.67
C PRO A 128 13.16 11.85 -14.51
N ASP A 129 14.01 12.86 -14.72
CA ASP A 129 14.99 13.34 -13.73
C ASP A 129 14.35 13.69 -12.38
N GLN A 130 13.18 14.32 -12.38
CA GLN A 130 12.45 14.66 -11.15
C GLN A 130 12.10 13.41 -10.34
N GLN A 131 11.65 12.34 -11.00
CA GLN A 131 11.31 11.09 -10.33
C GLN A 131 12.58 10.41 -9.76
N GLN A 132 13.71 10.50 -10.47
CA GLN A 132 14.98 10.01 -9.97
C GLN A 132 15.43 10.78 -8.72
N ALA A 133 15.34 12.11 -8.74
CA ALA A 133 15.68 12.96 -7.61
C ALA A 133 14.79 12.67 -6.40
N ASP A 134 13.48 12.54 -6.61
CA ASP A 134 12.52 12.20 -5.54
C ASP A 134 12.83 10.84 -4.92
N MET A 135 13.15 9.84 -5.74
CA MET A 135 13.54 8.51 -5.25
C MET A 135 14.83 8.55 -4.43
N GLN A 136 15.84 9.28 -4.89
CA GLN A 136 17.09 9.46 -4.15
C GLN A 136 16.86 10.18 -2.82
N TRP A 137 16.00 11.20 -2.82
CA TRP A 137 15.63 11.91 -1.61
C TRP A 137 14.91 11.01 -0.59
N GLN A 138 13.94 10.21 -1.04
CA GLN A 138 13.25 9.26 -0.17
C GLN A 138 14.21 8.19 0.37
N ALA A 139 15.16 7.71 -0.45
CA ALA A 139 16.18 6.77 0.00
C ALA A 139 17.08 7.37 1.08
N HIS A 140 17.48 8.64 0.91
CA HIS A 140 18.24 9.37 1.92
C HIS A 140 17.46 9.50 3.24
N LEU A 141 16.17 9.89 3.18
CA LEU A 141 15.30 9.97 4.36
C LEU A 141 15.10 8.61 5.05
N ALA A 142 15.13 7.51 4.29
CA ALA A 142 15.07 6.15 4.81
C ALA A 142 16.38 5.71 5.50
N GLY A 143 17.46 6.48 5.36
CA GLY A 143 18.78 6.18 5.90
C GLY A 143 19.65 5.33 4.95
N HIS A 144 19.23 5.14 3.70
CA HIS A 144 20.05 4.46 2.70
C HIS A 144 21.17 5.40 2.22
N GLN A 145 22.37 4.85 2.12
CA GLN A 145 23.56 5.53 1.61
C GLN A 145 23.99 4.85 0.29
N GLY A 146 24.45 5.63 -0.68
CA GLY A 146 24.97 5.10 -1.94
C GLY A 146 23.91 4.77 -3.01
N SER A 147 24.17 3.73 -3.82
CA SER A 147 23.38 3.39 -5.01
C SER A 147 22.08 2.62 -4.71
N HIS A 148 21.13 3.28 -4.04
CA HIS A 148 19.80 2.72 -3.70
C HIS A 148 19.09 2.11 -4.91
N SER A 149 19.15 2.76 -6.08
CA SER A 149 18.53 2.26 -7.32
C SER A 149 19.05 0.88 -7.71
N GLN A 150 20.37 0.66 -7.64
CA GLN A 150 21.00 -0.63 -7.94
C GLN A 150 20.66 -1.68 -6.88
N ALA A 151 20.55 -1.28 -5.61
CA ALA A 151 20.12 -2.17 -4.54
C ALA A 151 18.66 -2.59 -4.74
N LEU A 152 17.79 -1.67 -5.13
CA LEU A 152 16.38 -1.92 -5.39
C LEU A 152 16.19 -2.85 -6.60
N GLN A 153 16.90 -2.62 -7.70
CA GLN A 153 16.86 -3.52 -8.87
C GLN A 153 17.31 -4.94 -8.52
N ARG A 154 18.40 -5.08 -7.74
CA ARG A 154 18.87 -6.38 -7.25
C ARG A 154 17.86 -7.04 -6.31
N ALA A 155 17.21 -6.27 -5.45
CA ALA A 155 16.18 -6.80 -4.56
C ALA A 155 14.97 -7.28 -5.37
N LEU A 156 14.51 -6.51 -6.36
CA LEU A 156 13.43 -6.91 -7.27
C LEU A 156 13.75 -8.20 -8.04
N SER A 157 14.97 -8.36 -8.55
CA SER A 157 15.37 -9.57 -9.28
C SER A 157 15.46 -10.82 -8.39
N ASN A 158 15.56 -10.65 -7.08
CA ASN A 158 15.62 -11.75 -6.11
C ASN A 158 14.23 -12.12 -5.55
N LEU A 159 13.18 -11.38 -5.90
CA LEU A 159 11.83 -11.71 -5.48
C LEU A 159 11.31 -12.92 -6.26
N ASP A 160 10.44 -13.67 -5.59
CA ASP A 160 9.69 -14.78 -6.15
C ASP A 160 8.27 -14.80 -5.56
N THR A 161 7.46 -15.77 -5.99
CA THR A 161 6.09 -15.91 -5.50
C THR A 161 6.03 -16.10 -3.99
N HIS A 162 6.97 -16.83 -3.38
CA HIS A 162 7.01 -17.06 -1.94
C HIS A 162 7.26 -15.76 -1.15
N SER A 163 8.23 -14.96 -1.61
CA SER A 163 8.55 -13.65 -1.05
C SER A 163 7.34 -12.72 -1.11
N LEU A 164 6.61 -12.73 -2.24
CA LEU A 164 5.43 -11.92 -2.41
C LEU A 164 4.26 -12.38 -1.53
N LEU A 165 4.07 -13.69 -1.36
CA LEU A 165 3.08 -14.24 -0.43
C LEU A 165 3.40 -13.86 1.03
N THR A 166 4.67 -13.95 1.44
CA THR A 166 5.11 -13.47 2.76
C THR A 166 4.76 -12.00 2.98
N ALA A 167 4.98 -11.16 1.95
CA ALA A 167 4.61 -9.75 2.02
C ALA A 167 3.08 -9.55 2.10
N THR A 168 2.26 -10.37 1.42
CA THR A 168 0.79 -10.31 1.59
C THR A 168 0.33 -10.69 2.99
N GLU A 169 0.98 -11.65 3.63
CA GLU A 169 0.68 -12.04 5.02
C GLU A 169 1.02 -10.90 6.00
N GLN A 170 2.21 -10.30 5.85
CA GLN A 170 2.62 -9.15 6.66
C GLN A 170 1.68 -7.94 6.46
N LEU A 171 1.25 -7.70 5.22
CA LEU A 171 0.27 -6.67 4.91
C LEU A 171 -1.06 -6.95 5.61
N THR A 172 -1.59 -8.17 5.49
CA THR A 172 -2.87 -8.59 6.07
C THR A 172 -2.87 -8.51 7.60
N ASN A 173 -1.75 -8.90 8.21
CA ASN A 173 -1.55 -8.85 9.66
C ASN A 173 -1.21 -7.45 10.19
N ALA A 174 -1.14 -6.43 9.32
CA ALA A 174 -0.75 -5.07 9.66
C ALA A 174 0.59 -5.02 10.44
N THR A 175 1.58 -5.82 10.02
CA THR A 175 2.89 -5.92 10.71
C THR A 175 3.63 -4.57 10.74
N GLY A 176 3.62 -3.83 9.63
CA GLY A 176 4.17 -2.45 9.58
C GLY A 176 3.25 -1.39 10.21
N GLY A 177 2.03 -1.77 10.55
CA GLY A 177 0.92 -0.90 10.93
C GLY A 177 0.06 -0.48 9.75
N TRP A 178 -1.22 -0.17 10.00
CA TRP A 178 -2.12 0.50 9.06
C TRP A 178 -2.55 1.85 9.66
N LEU A 179 -2.40 2.92 8.89
CA LEU A 179 -2.99 4.22 9.20
C LEU A 179 -4.23 4.42 8.32
N ILE A 180 -5.40 4.46 8.95
CA ILE A 180 -6.68 4.65 8.31
C ILE A 180 -7.14 6.07 8.60
N VAL A 181 -7.24 6.89 7.55
CA VAL A 181 -7.70 8.28 7.64
C VAL A 181 -9.05 8.37 6.96
N ALA A 182 -10.07 8.73 7.72
CA ALA A 182 -11.41 8.96 7.19
C ALA A 182 -11.75 10.45 7.26
N ASN A 183 -12.56 10.94 6.31
CA ASN A 183 -12.98 12.33 6.32
C ASN A 183 -14.10 12.65 7.33
N ARG A 184 -14.65 11.59 7.94
CA ARG A 184 -15.63 11.63 9.03
C ARG A 184 -15.30 10.54 10.04
N PRO A 185 -15.73 10.68 11.31
CA PRO A 185 -15.64 9.60 12.27
C PRO A 185 -16.40 8.38 11.74
N ALA A 186 -15.82 7.19 11.87
CA ALA A 186 -16.56 5.97 11.60
C ALA A 186 -17.81 5.97 12.49
N LYS A 187 -19.00 5.77 11.90
CA LYS A 187 -20.22 5.59 12.67
C LYS A 187 -20.03 4.34 13.52
N ALA A 188 -20.14 4.48 14.84
CA ALA A 188 -19.78 3.44 15.78
C ALA A 188 -20.55 2.13 15.51
N ALA A 189 -19.83 1.11 15.04
CA ALA A 189 -20.17 -0.29 15.21
C ALA A 189 -18.91 -1.15 15.07
N ILE A 190 -18.07 -1.19 16.11
CA ILE A 190 -17.25 -2.34 16.52
C ILE A 190 -16.99 -2.16 18.02
N PRO A 191 -17.30 -3.13 18.90
CA PRO A 191 -16.92 -3.06 20.31
C PRO A 191 -15.40 -3.07 20.41
N LEU A 192 -14.85 -2.08 21.10
CA LEU A 192 -13.48 -2.15 21.61
C LEU A 192 -13.44 -3.31 22.61
N SER A 193 -12.95 -4.47 22.18
CA SER A 193 -12.54 -5.54 23.10
C SER A 193 -11.39 -4.98 23.94
N LEU A 194 -11.69 -4.66 25.20
CA LEU A 194 -10.71 -4.32 26.23
C LEU A 194 -9.78 -5.53 26.45
N PRO A 195 -8.47 -5.32 26.69
CA PRO A 195 -7.61 -6.41 27.11
C PRO A 195 -7.99 -6.89 28.51
N GLU A 196 -8.06 -8.21 28.66
CA GLU A 196 -8.25 -8.90 29.95
C GLU A 196 -7.15 -8.53 30.94
N ARG A 197 -7.53 -8.43 32.22
CA ARG A 197 -6.65 -8.21 33.37
C ARG A 197 -5.83 -9.46 33.70
#